data_AF-A0A7K0FAU7-F1
#
_entry.id   AF-A0A7K0FAU7-F1
#
_cell.length_a   1.000
_cell.length_b   1.000
_cell.length_c   1.000
_cell.angle_alpha   90.00
_cell.angle_beta   90.00
_cell.angle_gamma   90.00
#
_symmetry.space_group_name_H-M   'P 1'
#
loop_
_entity.id
_entity.type
_entity.pdbx_description
1 polymer ?
#
loop_
_entity_poly.entity_id
_entity_poly.type
_entity_poly.pdbx_seq_one_letter_code
_entity_poly.pdbx_strand_id
1 'polypeptide(L)'
;METKNSITKYAIIAGFLVCAIFPLLIFLKTSFIDLCIQISDFGTFWNPIFWGILFPLFLVFLFWKSAQKISPSLNQISYFQACSQFSFGVSSKLIITLFTIYIIGKFASGMSAPLQSQFLDQIIFSILIILFLSFILMILTFLSSLLIVKASQNTQALNQTK
;
A
#
# COMPACT_ATOMS: atom_id res chain seq x y z
N MET A 1 22.25 20.53 3.38
CA MET A 1 21.91 19.10 3.55
C MET A 1 20.40 18.86 3.79
N GLU A 2 19.53 19.87 3.58
CA GLU A 2 18.10 19.83 3.96
C GLU A 2 17.15 19.25 2.89
N THR A 3 17.60 19.09 1.65
CA THR A 3 16.75 18.69 0.52
C THR A 3 16.31 17.23 0.54
N LYS A 4 17.02 16.34 1.25
CA LYS A 4 16.65 14.93 1.40
C LYS A 4 15.38 14.73 2.25
N ASN A 5 15.08 15.67 3.15
CA ASN A 5 14.06 15.47 4.19
C ASN A 5 12.63 15.85 3.76
N SER A 6 12.46 16.75 2.77
CA SER A 6 11.14 17.26 2.40
C SER A 6 10.25 16.21 1.74
N ILE A 7 10.76 15.48 0.73
CA ILE A 7 9.98 14.44 0.04
C ILE A 7 9.62 13.28 0.97
N THR A 8 10.55 12.87 1.84
CA THR A 8 10.31 11.80 2.80
C THR A 8 9.23 12.21 3.79
N LYS A 9 9.26 13.46 4.29
CA LYS A 9 8.22 14.00 5.17
C LYS A 9 6.85 14.00 4.50
N TYR A 10 6.74 14.51 3.26
CA TYR A 10 5.46 14.52 2.53
C TYR A 10 4.95 13.11 2.21
N ALA A 11 5.85 12.18 1.90
CA ALA A 11 5.48 10.79 1.64
C ALA A 11 4.95 10.07 2.88
N ILE A 12 5.49 10.35 4.07
CA ILE A 12 4.94 9.82 5.32
C ILE A 12 3.55 10.37 5.58
N ILE A 13 3.36 11.68 5.43
CA ILE A 13 2.07 12.34 5.69
C ILE A 13 1.00 11.81 4.74
N ALA A 14 1.31 11.75 3.44
CA ALA A 14 0.41 11.20 2.43
C ALA A 14 0.17 9.70 2.64
N GLY A 15 1.23 8.95 3.00
CA GLY A 15 1.12 7.55 3.37
C GLY A 15 0.15 7.36 4.54
N PHE A 16 0.28 8.14 5.60
CA PHE A 16 -0.61 8.07 6.76
C PHE A 16 -2.06 8.41 6.40
N LEU A 17 -2.28 9.39 5.51
CA LEU A 17 -3.61 9.79 5.05
C LEU A 17 -4.28 8.70 4.20
N VAL A 18 -3.55 8.11 3.24
CA VAL A 18 -4.04 6.97 2.45
C VAL A 18 -4.29 5.76 3.35
N CYS A 19 -3.42 5.53 4.33
CA CYS A 19 -3.51 4.41 5.24
C CYS A 19 -4.62 4.59 6.27
N ALA A 20 -4.95 5.80 6.71
CA ALA A 20 -6.03 6.06 7.67
C ALA A 20 -7.41 5.63 7.14
N ILE A 21 -7.56 5.53 5.82
CA ILE A 21 -8.76 4.98 5.19
C ILE A 21 -8.94 3.49 5.54
N PHE A 22 -7.86 2.72 5.73
CA PHE A 22 -7.94 1.29 6.02
C PHE A 22 -8.52 0.98 7.41
N PRO A 23 -7.97 1.51 8.51
CA PRO A 23 -8.58 1.37 9.83
C PRO A 23 -10.03 1.88 9.81
N LEU A 24 -10.30 3.00 9.14
CA LEU A 24 -11.66 3.55 9.05
C LEU A 24 -12.60 2.57 8.34
N LEU A 25 -12.24 2.03 7.17
CA LEU A 25 -13.06 1.04 6.47
C LEU A 25 -13.26 -0.25 7.27
N ILE A 26 -12.22 -0.69 7.98
CA ILE A 26 -12.22 -1.90 8.82
C ILE A 26 -13.17 -1.77 10.01
N PHE A 27 -13.13 -0.64 10.72
CA PHE A 27 -13.97 -0.43 11.91
C PHE A 27 -15.37 0.10 11.58
N LEU A 28 -15.57 0.74 10.42
CA LEU A 28 -16.87 1.31 10.03
C LEU A 28 -17.77 0.31 9.31
N LYS A 29 -17.18 -0.68 8.60
CA LYS A 29 -17.94 -1.65 7.81
C LYS A 29 -17.35 -3.05 8.01
N THR A 30 -18.06 -3.89 8.76
CA THR A 30 -17.68 -5.29 9.02
C THR A 30 -17.37 -6.08 7.74
N SER A 31 -18.09 -5.77 6.65
CA SER A 31 -17.90 -6.39 5.33
C SER A 31 -16.48 -6.22 4.76
N PHE A 32 -15.73 -5.17 5.14
CA PHE A 32 -14.36 -4.99 4.67
C PHE A 32 -13.38 -5.95 5.36
N ILE A 33 -13.57 -6.21 6.66
CA ILE A 33 -12.83 -7.26 7.37
C ILE A 33 -13.13 -8.62 6.74
N ASP A 34 -14.39 -8.90 6.42
CA ASP A 34 -14.77 -10.16 5.77
C ASP A 34 -14.07 -10.35 4.42
N LEU A 35 -13.91 -9.29 3.62
CA LEU A 35 -13.13 -9.31 2.37
C LEU A 35 -11.63 -9.54 2.63
N CYS A 36 -11.06 -8.92 3.66
CA CYS A 36 -9.67 -9.12 4.05
C CYS A 36 -9.39 -10.55 4.54
N ILE A 37 -10.35 -11.17 5.24
CA ILE A 37 -10.28 -12.56 5.70
C ILE A 37 -10.22 -13.54 4.51
N GLN A 38 -10.85 -13.21 3.38
CA GLN A 38 -10.72 -14.03 2.17
C GLN A 38 -9.29 -14.04 1.62
N ILE A 39 -8.50 -12.97 1.85
CA ILE A 39 -7.08 -12.94 1.49
C ILE A 39 -6.28 -13.80 2.48
N SER A 40 -6.43 -13.57 3.78
CA SER A 40 -5.79 -14.39 4.80
C SER A 40 -6.55 -14.27 6.10
N ASP A 41 -6.92 -15.42 6.65
CA ASP A 41 -7.53 -15.54 7.96
C ASP A 41 -6.44 -15.81 9.02
N PHE A 42 -6.16 -14.79 9.83
CA PHE A 42 -5.27 -14.87 10.99
C PHE A 42 -6.02 -15.27 12.27
N GLY A 43 -7.32 -15.53 12.18
CA GLY A 43 -8.22 -15.78 13.30
C GLY A 43 -8.86 -14.50 13.84
N THR A 44 -9.96 -14.68 14.58
CA THR A 44 -10.84 -13.59 15.05
C THR A 44 -10.11 -12.50 15.84
N PHE A 45 -9.09 -12.87 16.61
CA PHE A 45 -8.31 -11.92 17.41
C PHE A 45 -7.26 -11.16 16.57
N TRP A 46 -6.55 -11.85 15.67
CA TRP A 46 -5.44 -11.26 14.91
C TRP A 46 -5.89 -10.53 13.64
N ASN A 47 -7.06 -10.86 13.07
CA ASN A 47 -7.55 -10.22 11.84
C ASN A 47 -7.70 -8.69 11.97
N PRO A 48 -8.38 -8.13 12.99
CA PRO A 48 -8.48 -6.68 13.15
C PRO A 48 -7.12 -6.01 13.40
N ILE A 49 -6.22 -6.69 14.13
CA ILE A 49 -4.87 -6.19 14.43
C ILE A 49 -4.02 -6.13 13.16
N PHE A 50 -4.02 -7.20 12.37
CA PHE A 50 -3.22 -7.29 11.17
C PHE A 50 -3.72 -6.31 10.10
N TRP A 51 -4.99 -6.44 9.71
CA TRP A 51 -5.56 -5.63 8.64
C TRP A 51 -5.75 -4.16 9.06
N GLY A 52 -6.08 -3.91 10.33
CA GLY A 52 -6.40 -2.57 10.84
C GLY A 52 -5.20 -1.78 11.35
N ILE A 53 -4.08 -2.43 11.68
CA ILE A 53 -2.91 -1.74 12.25
C ILE A 53 -1.62 -2.09 11.49
N LEU A 54 -1.27 -3.38 11.42
CA LEU A 54 0.01 -3.80 10.83
C LEU A 54 0.09 -3.50 9.33
N PHE A 55 -0.97 -3.77 8.58
CA PHE A 55 -1.03 -3.53 7.15
C PHE A 55 -0.94 -2.02 6.80
N PRO A 56 -1.69 -1.12 7.46
CA PRO A 56 -1.49 0.33 7.35
C PRO A 56 -0.06 0.79 7.66
N LEU A 57 0.57 0.28 8.73
CA LEU A 57 1.96 0.62 9.06
C LEU A 57 2.94 0.17 7.97
N PHE A 58 2.73 -1.03 7.42
CA PHE A 58 3.51 -1.55 6.30
C PHE A 58 3.38 -0.66 5.05
N LEU A 59 2.19 -0.16 4.74
CA LEU A 59 1.98 0.77 3.62
C LEU A 59 2.72 2.10 3.84
N VAL A 60 2.67 2.69 5.04
CA VAL A 60 3.46 3.89 5.36
C VAL A 60 4.96 3.63 5.16
N PHE A 61 5.44 2.47 5.60
CA PHE A 61 6.83 2.06 5.39
C PHE A 61 7.19 1.94 3.90
N LEU A 62 6.29 1.40 3.06
CA LEU A 62 6.50 1.35 1.61
C LEU A 62 6.59 2.75 1.00
N PHE A 63 5.70 3.68 1.38
CA PHE A 63 5.73 5.07 0.94
C PHE A 63 7.06 5.75 1.33
N TRP A 64 7.48 5.58 2.58
CA TRP A 64 8.77 6.07 3.07
C TRP A 64 9.93 5.55 2.22
N LYS A 65 10.02 4.23 2.04
CA LYS A 65 11.14 3.60 1.31
C LYS A 65 11.18 4.01 -0.15
N SER A 66 10.03 4.12 -0.80
CA SER A 66 9.94 4.60 -2.18
C SER A 66 10.33 6.07 -2.31
N ALA A 67 9.96 6.91 -1.35
CA ALA A 67 10.39 8.31 -1.31
C ALA A 67 11.91 8.46 -1.14
N GLN A 68 12.52 7.67 -0.24
CA GLN A 68 13.98 7.66 -0.06
C GLN A 68 14.71 7.28 -1.35
N LYS A 69 14.18 6.32 -2.11
CA LYS A 69 14.79 5.86 -3.36
C LYS A 69 14.76 6.95 -4.46
N ILE A 70 13.72 7.77 -4.49
CA ILE A 70 13.51 8.80 -5.54
C ILE A 70 14.08 10.16 -5.13
N SER A 71 14.26 10.41 -3.84
CA SER A 71 14.88 11.65 -3.33
C SER A 71 16.14 12.12 -4.07
N PRO A 72 17.15 11.27 -4.38
CA PRO A 72 18.36 11.73 -5.06
C PRO A 72 18.14 12.12 -6.53
N SER A 73 17.17 11.51 -7.22
CA SER A 73 16.89 11.75 -8.64
C SER A 73 15.78 12.78 -8.88
N LEU A 74 15.11 13.26 -7.82
CA LEU A 74 13.89 14.08 -7.91
C LEU A 74 14.05 15.35 -8.76
N ASN A 75 15.23 15.97 -8.75
CA ASN A 75 15.52 17.21 -9.50
C ASN A 75 16.02 16.95 -10.93
N GLN A 76 16.34 15.71 -11.26
CA GLN A 76 16.91 15.32 -12.55
C GLN A 76 15.85 14.71 -13.47
N ILE A 77 14.75 14.22 -12.90
CA ILE A 77 13.67 13.55 -13.63
C ILE A 77 12.43 14.45 -13.74
N SER A 78 11.66 14.27 -14.80
CA SER A 78 10.41 15.01 -14.97
C SER A 78 9.40 14.66 -13.87
N TYR A 79 8.51 15.61 -13.55
CA TYR A 79 7.47 15.46 -12.54
C TYR A 79 6.66 14.16 -12.70
N PHE A 80 6.17 13.88 -13.92
CA PHE A 80 5.38 12.67 -14.20
C PHE A 80 6.22 11.40 -14.08
N GLN A 81 7.50 11.45 -14.44
CA GLN A 81 8.40 10.32 -14.29
C GLN A 81 8.67 10.00 -12.82
N ALA A 82 8.86 11.02 -11.96
CA ALA A 82 8.98 10.84 -10.51
C ALA A 82 7.72 10.21 -9.91
N CYS A 83 6.53 10.70 -10.29
CA CYS A 83 5.25 10.16 -9.83
C CYS A 83 5.05 8.71 -10.27
N SER A 84 5.36 8.41 -11.53
CA SER A 84 5.27 7.05 -12.08
C SER A 84 6.22 6.08 -11.38
N GLN A 85 7.49 6.46 -11.19
CA GLN A 85 8.47 5.64 -10.47
C GLN A 85 8.07 5.40 -9.01
N PHE A 86 7.52 6.42 -8.34
CA PHE A 86 7.04 6.29 -6.96
C PHE A 86 5.86 5.33 -6.89
N SER A 87 4.84 5.56 -7.72
CA SER A 87 3.63 4.76 -7.74
C SER A 87 3.90 3.31 -8.10
N PHE A 88 4.73 3.07 -9.12
CA PHE A 88 5.13 1.72 -9.52
C PHE A 88 5.95 1.02 -8.42
N GLY A 89 6.86 1.74 -7.77
CA GLY A 89 7.69 1.20 -6.69
C GLY A 89 6.91 0.78 -5.45
N VAL A 90 5.85 1.51 -5.10
CA VAL A 90 4.94 1.14 -4.01
C VAL A 90 4.00 0.01 -4.45
N SER A 91 3.34 0.17 -5.60
CA SER A 91 2.28 -0.76 -6.06
C SER A 91 2.83 -2.16 -6.34
N SER A 92 4.00 -2.28 -6.96
CA SER A 92 4.64 -3.58 -7.22
C SER A 92 4.92 -4.36 -5.93
N LYS A 93 5.49 -3.70 -4.92
CA LYS A 93 5.77 -4.32 -3.61
C LYS A 93 4.48 -4.70 -2.90
N LEU A 94 3.45 -3.85 -2.99
CA LEU A 94 2.15 -4.09 -2.40
C LEU A 94 1.50 -5.36 -2.96
N ILE A 95 1.48 -5.49 -4.29
CA ILE A 95 0.98 -6.69 -4.98
C ILE A 95 1.73 -7.94 -4.52
N ILE A 96 3.07 -7.89 -4.55
CA ILE A 96 3.91 -9.03 -4.12
C ILE A 96 3.61 -9.42 -2.66
N THR A 97 3.48 -8.45 -1.77
CA THR A 97 3.19 -8.69 -0.36
C THR A 97 1.80 -9.29 -0.16
N LEU A 98 0.76 -8.78 -0.83
CA LEU A 98 -0.59 -9.35 -0.74
C LEU A 98 -0.63 -10.79 -1.25
N PHE A 99 0.03 -11.09 -2.38
CA PHE A 99 0.15 -12.46 -2.87
C PHE A 99 0.92 -13.37 -1.91
N THR A 100 1.99 -12.86 -1.30
CA THR A 100 2.80 -13.62 -0.34
C THR A 100 2.00 -13.94 0.92
N ILE A 101 1.27 -12.95 1.46
CA ILE A 101 0.36 -13.15 2.59
C ILE A 101 -0.70 -14.20 2.27
N TYR A 102 -1.32 -14.11 1.08
CA TYR A 102 -2.32 -15.08 0.62
C TYR A 102 -1.75 -16.50 0.57
N ILE A 103 -0.59 -16.68 -0.06
CA ILE A 103 0.07 -17.99 -0.20
C ILE A 103 0.41 -18.56 1.18
N ILE A 104 1.03 -17.76 2.06
CA ILE A 104 1.39 -18.18 3.42
C ILE A 104 0.13 -18.53 4.23
N GLY A 105 -0.92 -17.72 4.14
CA GLY A 105 -2.20 -17.97 4.79
C GLY A 105 -2.79 -19.31 4.38
N LYS A 106 -2.81 -19.62 3.08
CA LYS A 106 -3.28 -20.92 2.57
C LYS A 106 -2.42 -22.10 3.04
N PHE A 107 -1.11 -21.93 3.18
CA PHE A 107 -0.25 -22.97 3.77
C PHE A 107 -0.50 -23.16 5.27
N ALA A 108 -0.68 -22.07 6.02
CA ALA A 108 -0.86 -22.08 7.48
C ALA A 108 -2.23 -22.61 7.92
N SER A 109 -3.30 -22.33 7.16
CA SER A 109 -4.63 -22.88 7.43
C SER A 109 -4.73 -24.39 7.19
N GLY A 110 -3.64 -25.01 6.71
CA GLY A 110 -3.63 -26.38 6.23
C GLY A 110 -4.43 -26.48 4.93
N MET A 111 -3.85 -27.04 3.88
CA MET A 111 -4.66 -27.60 2.78
C MET A 111 -5.40 -28.86 3.28
N SER A 112 -6.10 -28.79 4.41
CA SER A 112 -7.04 -29.82 4.83
C SER A 112 -8.29 -29.64 3.99
N ALA A 113 -8.39 -30.42 2.93
CA ALA A 113 -9.49 -30.40 1.97
C ALA A 113 -10.87 -30.52 2.65
N PRO A 114 -11.81 -29.64 2.25
CA PRO A 114 -13.15 -30.13 1.95
C PRO A 114 -13.60 -29.59 0.58
N LEU A 115 -14.03 -30.50 -0.29
CA LEU A 115 -14.74 -30.26 -1.56
C LEU A 115 -14.01 -29.35 -2.58
N GLN A 116 -13.31 -30.00 -3.51
CA GLN A 116 -12.50 -29.44 -4.60
C GLN A 116 -13.19 -28.33 -5.44
N SER A 117 -14.53 -28.26 -5.47
CA SER A 117 -15.27 -27.20 -6.16
C SER A 117 -15.31 -25.87 -5.41
N GLN A 118 -15.55 -25.88 -4.09
CA GLN A 118 -15.60 -24.64 -3.28
C GLN A 118 -14.23 -23.98 -3.14
N PHE A 119 -13.16 -24.79 -3.18
CA PHE A 119 -11.80 -24.29 -3.12
C PHE A 119 -11.44 -23.43 -4.34
N LEU A 120 -11.87 -23.84 -5.53
CA LEU A 120 -11.51 -23.15 -6.78
C LEU A 120 -12.20 -21.78 -6.86
N ASP A 121 -13.49 -21.73 -6.51
CA ASP A 121 -14.26 -20.48 -6.45
C ASP A 121 -13.71 -19.52 -5.40
N GLN A 122 -13.31 -20.03 -4.22
CA GLN A 122 -12.71 -19.20 -3.18
C GLN A 122 -11.33 -18.67 -3.57
N ILE A 123 -10.51 -19.47 -4.26
CA ILE A 123 -9.21 -19.02 -4.80
C ILE A 123 -9.42 -17.91 -5.81
N ILE A 124 -10.33 -18.10 -6.79
CA ILE A 124 -10.64 -17.07 -7.79
C ILE A 124 -11.13 -15.79 -7.13
N PHE A 125 -12.05 -15.91 -6.16
CA PHE A 125 -12.58 -14.76 -5.43
C PHE A 125 -11.49 -14.00 -4.66
N SER A 126 -10.60 -14.72 -3.98
CA SER A 126 -9.48 -14.12 -3.24
C SER A 126 -8.52 -13.39 -4.17
N ILE A 127 -8.20 -13.96 -5.33
CA ILE A 127 -7.38 -13.32 -6.36
C ILE A 127 -8.06 -12.05 -6.89
N LEU A 128 -9.37 -12.11 -7.17
CA LEU A 128 -10.14 -10.94 -7.59
C LEU A 128 -10.12 -9.82 -6.55
N ILE A 129 -10.25 -10.15 -5.25
CA ILE A 129 -10.13 -9.18 -4.16
C ILE A 129 -8.72 -8.57 -4.12
N ILE A 130 -7.67 -9.38 -4.20
CA ILE A 130 -6.28 -8.90 -4.21
C ILE A 130 -6.06 -7.93 -5.38
N LEU A 131 -6.54 -8.28 -6.58
CA LEU A 131 -6.43 -7.44 -7.76
C LEU A 131 -7.20 -6.13 -7.60
N PHE A 132 -8.45 -6.20 -7.13
CA PHE A 132 -9.30 -5.03 -6.91
C PHE A 132 -8.69 -4.09 -5.85
N LEU A 133 -8.24 -4.64 -4.72
CA LEU A 133 -7.60 -3.88 -3.66
C LEU A 133 -6.30 -3.24 -4.14
N SER A 134 -5.48 -3.99 -4.87
CA SER A 134 -4.23 -3.49 -5.47
C SER A 134 -4.50 -2.37 -6.47
N PHE A 135 -5.57 -2.48 -7.27
CA PHE A 135 -5.96 -1.46 -8.23
C PHE A 135 -6.38 -0.15 -7.56
N ILE A 136 -7.22 -0.22 -6.52
CA ILE A 136 -7.62 0.96 -5.74
C ILE A 136 -6.39 1.61 -5.10
N LEU A 137 -5.54 0.81 -4.46
CA LEU A 137 -4.32 1.28 -3.81
C LEU A 137 -3.36 1.92 -4.81
N MET A 138 -3.24 1.39 -6.03
CA MET A 138 -2.43 1.97 -7.10
C MET A 138 -2.95 3.34 -7.51
N ILE A 139 -4.27 3.52 -7.66
CA ILE A 139 -4.87 4.83 -7.97
C ILE A 139 -4.59 5.83 -6.84
N LEU A 140 -4.84 5.43 -5.59
CA LEU A 140 -4.60 6.29 -4.42
C LEU A 140 -3.12 6.67 -4.27
N THR A 141 -2.23 5.70 -4.53
CA THR A 141 -0.78 5.92 -4.51
C THR A 141 -0.36 6.87 -5.62
N PHE A 142 -0.92 6.74 -6.81
CA PHE A 142 -0.65 7.64 -7.92
C PHE A 142 -1.10 9.08 -7.61
N LEU A 143 -2.34 9.26 -7.13
CA LEU A 143 -2.85 10.57 -6.71
C LEU A 143 -2.00 11.19 -5.59
N SER A 144 -1.60 10.37 -4.62
CA SER A 144 -0.71 10.80 -3.54
C SER A 144 0.66 11.21 -4.05
N SER A 145 1.21 10.46 -5.02
CA SER A 145 2.51 10.76 -5.62
C SER A 145 2.52 12.12 -6.31
N LEU A 146 1.42 12.50 -6.98
CA LEU A 146 1.26 13.83 -7.59
C LEU A 146 1.41 14.93 -6.53
N LEU A 147 0.68 14.82 -5.42
CA LEU A 147 0.75 15.80 -4.33
C LEU A 147 2.15 15.86 -3.70
N ILE A 148 2.75 14.70 -3.41
CA ILE A 148 4.07 14.58 -2.77
C ILE A 148 5.16 15.22 -3.64
N VAL A 149 5.23 14.84 -4.92
CA VAL A 149 6.27 15.30 -5.84
C VAL A 149 6.12 16.81 -6.08
N LYS A 150 4.89 17.31 -6.25
CA LYS A 150 4.63 18.73 -6.50
C LYS A 150 5.02 19.58 -5.28
N ALA A 151 4.61 19.16 -4.08
CA ALA A 151 4.96 19.84 -2.83
C ALA A 151 6.48 19.84 -2.60
N SER A 152 7.16 18.73 -2.90
CA SER A 152 8.61 18.62 -2.73
C SER A 152 9.39 19.51 -3.70
N GLN A 153 9.03 19.53 -4.99
CA GLN A 153 9.70 20.38 -5.98
C GLN A 153 9.50 21.88 -5.67
N ASN A 154 8.29 22.27 -5.24
CA ASN A 154 8.00 23.67 -4.89
C ASN A 154 8.79 24.13 -3.65
N THR A 155 8.95 23.26 -2.65
CA THR A 155 9.77 23.53 -1.46
C THR A 155 11.26 23.69 -1.82
N GLN A 156 11.76 22.91 -2.79
CA GLN A 156 13.15 22.99 -3.22
C GLN A 156 13.45 24.23 -4.06
N ALA A 157 12.53 24.65 -4.93
CA ALA A 157 12.66 25.90 -5.69
C ALA A 157 12.74 27.14 -4.77
N LEU A 158 11.95 27.16 -3.70
CA LEU A 158 11.96 28.21 -2.68
C LEU A 158 13.30 28.28 -1.91
N ASN A 159 13.92 27.13 -1.63
CA ASN A 159 15.21 27.07 -0.93
C ASN A 159 16.42 27.37 -1.83
N GLN A 160 16.26 27.35 -3.16
CA GLN A 160 17.31 27.76 -4.10
C GLN A 160 17.29 29.28 -4.40
N THR A 161 16.18 29.95 -4.07
CA THR A 161 15.98 31.39 -4.30
C THR A 161 16.22 32.25 -3.05
N LYS A 162 16.54 31.61 -1.92
CA LYS A 162 17.01 32.22 -0.67
C LYS A 162 18.51 32.06 -0.55
#